data_AF-A0A496Y744-F1
#
_entry.id   AF-A0A496Y744-F1
#
_cell.length_a   1.000
_cell.length_b   1.000
_cell.length_c   1.000
_cell.angle_alpha   90.00
_cell.angle_beta   90.00
_cell.angle_gamma   90.00
#
_symmetry.space_group_name_H-M   'P 1'
#
loop_
_entity.id
_entity.type
_entity.pdbx_description
1 polymer ?
#
loop_
_entity_poly.entity_id
_entity_poly.type
_entity_poly.pdbx_seq_one_letter_code
_entity_poly.pdbx_strand_id
1 'polypeptide(L)'
;EVKSLVEKPEPGTQPSNLASMGRYLYTSDIFREVERLLPEYTDRELYQTPPLNELAARGKVAAIVHEGLRLDLGEPFAFLRAVTVCGLRRKEYSGAYLSFLRRVVRIMEEEKKDPWQRIAELM
;
A
#
# COMPACT_ATOMS: atom_id res chain seq x y z
N GLU A 1 -2.69 2.51 -22.30
CA GLU A 1 -2.50 1.06 -22.51
C GLU A 1 -1.27 0.61 -21.73
N VAL A 2 -1.33 -0.56 -21.10
CA VAL A 2 -0.20 -1.14 -20.35
C VAL A 2 0.52 -2.15 -21.24
N LYS A 3 1.84 -2.03 -21.36
CA LYS A 3 2.66 -2.95 -22.18
C LYS A 3 3.16 -4.16 -21.39
N SER A 4 3.53 -3.94 -20.13
CA SER A 4 3.98 -4.98 -19.23
C SER A 4 3.89 -4.52 -17.77
N LEU A 5 3.88 -5.48 -16.87
CA LEU A 5 3.96 -5.35 -15.43
C LEU A 5 5.20 -6.11 -14.97
N VAL A 6 5.96 -5.51 -14.06
CA VAL A 6 7.11 -6.14 -13.42
C VAL A 6 6.83 -6.18 -11.93
N GLU A 7 6.78 -7.38 -11.35
CA GLU A 7 6.61 -7.55 -9.91
C GLU A 7 7.92 -7.19 -9.22
N LYS A 8 7.89 -6.16 -8.35
CA LYS A 8 9.01 -5.74 -7.51
C LYS A 8 10.35 -5.59 -8.28
N PRO A 9 10.43 -4.68 -9.28
CA PRO A 9 11.66 -4.45 -10.02
C PRO A 9 12.79 -3.98 -9.10
N GLU A 10 14.03 -4.30 -9.47
CA GLU A 10 15.21 -3.76 -8.80
C GLU A 10 15.23 -2.23 -8.90
N PRO A 11 15.71 -1.51 -7.87
CA PRO A 11 15.82 -0.06 -7.92
C PRO A 11 16.59 0.42 -9.15
N GLY A 12 15.98 1.31 -9.94
CA GLY A 12 16.56 1.85 -11.18
C GLY A 12 16.19 1.04 -12.44
N THR A 13 15.59 -0.13 -12.31
CA THR A 13 15.15 -0.98 -13.44
C THR A 13 13.65 -0.88 -13.71
N GLN A 14 12.91 -0.15 -12.87
CA GLN A 14 11.47 0.01 -13.04
C GLN A 14 11.14 0.65 -14.41
N PRO A 15 10.19 0.09 -15.18
CA PRO A 15 9.84 0.60 -16.50
C PRO A 15 9.09 1.94 -16.45
N SER A 16 8.59 2.32 -15.27
CA SER A 16 7.92 3.60 -15.02
C SER A 16 7.92 3.93 -13.53
N ASN A 17 7.37 5.09 -13.16
CA ASN A 17 7.07 5.48 -11.79
C ASN A 17 5.64 5.09 -11.35
N LEU A 18 4.94 4.24 -12.11
CA LEU A 18 3.60 3.78 -11.79
C LEU A 18 3.65 2.45 -11.03
N ALA A 19 2.95 2.38 -9.90
CA ALA A 19 2.85 1.19 -9.07
C ALA A 19 1.41 0.67 -9.05
N SER A 20 1.24 -0.65 -9.14
CA SER A 20 -0.08 -1.28 -8.94
C SER A 20 -0.51 -1.13 -7.48
N MET A 21 -1.79 -0.80 -7.26
CA MET A 21 -2.37 -0.56 -5.94
C MET A 21 -3.20 -1.73 -5.39
N GLY A 22 -3.19 -2.88 -6.07
CA GLY A 22 -4.01 -4.02 -5.65
C GLY A 22 -5.51 -3.76 -5.85
N ARG A 23 -5.88 -3.07 -6.94
CA ARG A 23 -7.26 -2.83 -7.36
C ARG A 23 -7.38 -3.21 -8.82
N TYR A 24 -8.21 -4.20 -9.10
CA TYR A 24 -8.29 -4.80 -10.42
C TYR A 24 -9.75 -5.03 -10.79
N LEU A 25 -10.05 -4.77 -12.05
CA LEU A 25 -11.29 -5.19 -12.69
C LEU A 25 -10.88 -6.08 -13.86
N TYR A 26 -11.09 -7.38 -13.70
CA TYR A 26 -10.69 -8.37 -14.70
C TYR A 26 -11.84 -8.70 -15.64
N THR A 27 -11.53 -8.80 -16.93
CA THR A 27 -12.33 -9.51 -17.91
C THR A 27 -12.10 -11.02 -17.78
N SER A 28 -13.05 -11.83 -18.24
CA SER A 28 -13.04 -13.29 -18.05
C SER A 28 -11.89 -14.00 -18.77
N ASP A 29 -11.23 -13.35 -19.73
CA ASP A 29 -10.08 -13.90 -20.43
C ASP A 29 -8.85 -14.09 -19.54
N ILE A 30 -8.76 -13.41 -18.39
CA ILE A 30 -7.69 -13.68 -17.40
C ILE A 30 -7.67 -15.15 -16.98
N PHE A 31 -8.84 -15.79 -16.82
CA PHE A 31 -8.91 -17.17 -16.36
C PHE A 31 -8.35 -18.14 -17.39
N ARG A 32 -8.52 -17.84 -18.68
CA ARG A 32 -7.92 -18.63 -19.77
C ARG A 32 -6.41 -18.54 -19.75
N GLU A 33 -5.85 -17.36 -19.47
CA GLU A 33 -4.40 -17.20 -19.35
C GLU A 33 -3.85 -17.87 -18.08
N VAL A 34 -4.56 -17.78 -16.96
CA VAL A 34 -4.19 -18.51 -15.74
C VAL A 34 -4.16 -20.02 -15.99
N GLU A 35 -5.22 -20.58 -16.60
CA GLU A 35 -5.29 -22.00 -16.94
C GLU A 35 -4.17 -22.43 -17.88
N ARG A 36 -3.88 -21.63 -18.91
CA ARG A 36 -2.80 -21.89 -19.87
C ARG A 36 -1.42 -21.92 -19.20
N LEU A 37 -1.17 -21.00 -18.27
CA LEU A 37 0.12 -20.86 -17.59
C LEU A 37 0.25 -21.82 -16.40
N LEU A 38 -0.84 -22.36 -15.87
CA LEU A 38 -0.86 -23.24 -14.70
C LEU A 38 0.21 -24.36 -14.72
N PRO A 39 0.46 -25.06 -15.85
CA PRO A 39 1.49 -26.10 -15.91
C PRO A 39 2.93 -25.58 -15.75
N GLU A 40 3.18 -24.29 -16.02
CA GLU A 40 4.50 -23.65 -15.93
C GLU A 40 4.77 -23.13 -14.51
N TYR A 41 3.76 -23.03 -13.65
CA TYR A 41 3.94 -22.60 -12.27
C TYR A 41 4.56 -23.72 -11.43
N THR A 42 5.82 -23.51 -11.06
CA THR A 42 6.56 -24.36 -10.12
C THR A 42 6.47 -23.87 -8.68
N ASP A 43 5.95 -22.65 -8.48
CA ASP A 43 5.82 -22.02 -7.17
C ASP A 43 4.55 -22.44 -6.44
N ARG A 44 4.53 -22.25 -5.12
CA ARG A 44 3.33 -22.48 -4.29
C ARG A 44 2.26 -21.41 -4.45
N GLU A 45 2.58 -20.30 -5.10
CA GLU A 45 1.69 -19.15 -5.27
C GLU A 45 1.55 -18.79 -6.75
N LEU A 46 0.30 -18.57 -7.17
CA LEU A 46 -0.01 -18.08 -8.50
C LEU A 46 0.00 -16.56 -8.48
N TYR A 47 1.02 -15.97 -9.12
CA TYR A 47 1.08 -14.54 -9.34
C TYR A 47 0.20 -14.12 -10.52
N GLN A 48 -0.48 -12.98 -10.39
CA GLN A 48 -1.30 -12.39 -11.46
C GLN A 48 -0.47 -11.72 -12.57
N THR A 49 0.80 -11.40 -12.31
CA THR A 49 1.67 -10.65 -13.24
C THR A 49 1.89 -11.40 -14.55
N PRO A 50 2.23 -12.71 -14.57
CA PRO A 50 2.39 -13.45 -15.83
C PRO A 50 1.13 -13.46 -16.74
N PRO A 51 -0.07 -13.89 -16.29
CA PRO A 51 -1.25 -13.88 -17.15
C PRO A 51 -1.68 -12.46 -17.56
N LEU A 52 -1.43 -11.44 -16.73
CA LEU A 52 -1.67 -10.06 -17.13
C LEU A 52 -0.71 -9.57 -18.20
N ASN A 53 0.55 -10.00 -18.19
CA ASN A 53 1.51 -9.66 -19.24
C ASN A 53 1.11 -10.26 -20.60
N GLU A 54 0.51 -11.46 -20.60
CA GLU A 54 -0.04 -12.08 -21.80
C GLU A 54 -1.23 -11.30 -22.38
N LEU A 55 -2.08 -10.74 -21.51
CA LEU A 55 -3.16 -9.85 -21.95
C LEU A 55 -2.62 -8.49 -22.39
N ALA A 56 -1.61 -7.95 -21.69
CA ALA A 56 -0.98 -6.66 -22.00
C ALA A 56 -0.28 -6.69 -23.37
N ALA A 57 0.40 -7.80 -23.70
CA ALA A 57 1.02 -8.01 -25.01
C ALA A 57 0.01 -7.99 -26.18
N ARG A 58 -1.28 -8.25 -25.89
CA ARG A 58 -2.40 -8.19 -26.85
C ARG A 58 -3.20 -6.87 -26.75
N GLY A 59 -2.70 -5.87 -26.02
CA GLY A 59 -3.33 -4.57 -25.84
C GLY A 59 -4.62 -4.59 -25.01
N LYS A 60 -4.83 -5.65 -24.22
CA LYS A 60 -6.06 -5.84 -23.42
C LYS A 60 -5.99 -5.31 -21.99
N VAL A 61 -4.89 -4.67 -21.61
CA VAL A 61 -4.70 -4.14 -20.25
C VAL A 61 -4.63 -2.62 -20.28
N ALA A 62 -5.45 -2.00 -19.45
CA ALA A 62 -5.44 -0.58 -19.20
C ALA A 62 -5.18 -0.30 -17.72
N ALA A 63 -4.59 0.85 -17.43
CA ALA A 63 -4.40 1.34 -16.08
C ALA A 63 -5.08 2.70 -15.95
N ILE A 64 -5.66 2.94 -14.77
CA ILE A 64 -6.18 4.25 -14.37
C ILE A 64 -5.29 4.76 -13.25
N VAL A 65 -4.76 5.97 -13.41
CA VAL A 65 -4.03 6.63 -12.33
C VAL A 65 -5.06 7.23 -11.38
N HIS A 66 -5.06 6.74 -10.14
CA HIS A 66 -5.89 7.29 -9.09
C HIS A 66 -5.15 8.44 -8.41
N GLU A 67 -5.85 9.57 -8.27
CA GLU A 67 -5.40 10.68 -7.45
C GLU A 67 -6.06 10.59 -6.07
N GLY A 68 -5.22 10.49 -5.04
CA GLY A 68 -5.71 10.40 -3.67
C GLY A 68 -4.63 9.97 -2.68
N LEU A 69 -5.00 9.97 -1.40
CA LEU A 69 -4.13 9.47 -0.35
C LEU A 69 -4.19 7.94 -0.31
N ARG A 70 -3.06 7.30 -0.65
CA ARG A 70 -2.86 5.87 -0.41
C ARG A 70 -2.31 5.67 1.01
N LEU A 71 -3.01 4.86 1.79
CA LEU A 71 -2.56 4.36 3.08
C LEU A 71 -2.24 2.88 2.93
N ASP A 72 -0.95 2.54 2.92
CA ASP A 72 -0.51 1.15 2.89
C ASP A 72 -0.47 0.60 4.31
N LEU A 73 -1.28 -0.43 4.58
CA LEU A 73 -1.37 -1.05 5.90
C LEU A 73 -0.50 -2.30 6.03
N GLY A 74 0.20 -2.70 4.96
CA GLY A 74 1.05 -3.89 4.95
C GLY A 74 2.40 -3.70 5.65
N GLU A 75 2.79 -2.46 5.96
CA GLU A 75 4.02 -2.12 6.65
C GLU A 75 3.71 -1.54 8.04
N PRO A 76 4.34 -2.02 9.14
CA PRO A 76 3.99 -1.62 10.50
C PRO A 76 4.01 -0.10 10.78
N PHE A 77 5.01 0.62 10.29
CA PHE A 77 5.10 2.07 10.50
C PHE A 77 4.09 2.84 9.64
N ALA A 78 3.83 2.39 8.42
CA ALA A 78 2.79 2.92 7.55
C ALA A 78 1.38 2.73 8.16
N PHE A 79 1.14 1.62 8.84
CA PHE A 79 -0.08 1.42 9.64
C PHE A 79 -0.24 2.49 10.74
N LEU A 80 0.81 2.78 11.52
CA LEU A 80 0.76 3.83 12.55
C LEU A 80 0.45 5.22 11.95
N ARG A 81 1.06 5.54 10.80
CA ARG A 81 0.76 6.77 10.06
C ARG A 81 -0.68 6.79 9.57
N ALA A 82 -1.19 5.69 9.05
CA ALA A 82 -2.56 5.57 8.57
C ALA A 82 -3.57 5.79 9.70
N VAL A 83 -3.37 5.18 10.87
CA VAL A 83 -4.19 5.41 12.06
C VAL A 83 -4.16 6.88 12.45
N THR A 84 -2.98 7.49 12.48
CA THR A 84 -2.81 8.92 12.82
C THR A 84 -3.61 9.81 11.87
N VAL A 85 -3.48 9.60 10.55
CA VAL A 85 -4.22 10.36 9.54
C VAL A 85 -5.73 10.16 9.70
N CYS A 86 -6.18 8.93 9.88
CA CYS A 86 -7.60 8.61 10.05
C CYS A 86 -8.19 9.28 11.30
N GLY A 87 -7.48 9.24 12.44
CA GLY A 87 -7.91 9.89 13.67
C GLY A 87 -8.01 11.41 13.52
N LEU A 88 -7.03 12.05 12.88
CA LEU A 88 -7.02 13.50 12.64
C LEU A 88 -8.07 13.95 11.61
N ARG A 89 -8.50 13.08 10.68
CA ARG A 89 -9.56 13.38 9.72
C ARG A 89 -10.97 13.28 10.30
N ARG A 90 -11.16 12.58 11.43
CA ARG A 90 -12.46 12.43 12.08
C ARG A 90 -12.78 13.65 12.93
N LYS A 91 -13.81 14.42 12.55
CA LYS A 91 -14.21 15.66 13.25
C LYS A 91 -14.36 15.45 14.76
N GLU A 92 -15.00 14.35 15.16
CA GLU A 92 -15.22 13.93 16.55
C GLU A 92 -13.93 13.78 17.38
N TYR A 93 -12.81 13.38 16.76
CA TYR A 93 -11.57 13.06 17.48
C TYR A 93 -10.44 14.04 17.19
N SER A 94 -10.47 14.73 16.04
CA SER A 94 -9.36 15.53 15.51
C SER A 94 -8.74 16.50 16.52
N GLY A 95 -9.55 17.26 17.25
CA GLY A 95 -9.07 18.24 18.23
C GLY A 95 -8.41 17.61 19.46
N ALA A 96 -9.07 16.64 20.08
CA ALA A 96 -8.55 15.92 21.24
C ALA A 96 -7.29 15.13 20.86
N TYR A 97 -7.30 14.46 19.71
CA TYR A 97 -6.20 13.64 19.24
C TYR A 97 -4.97 14.46 18.85
N LEU A 98 -5.13 15.59 18.16
CA LEU A 98 -4.02 16.50 17.87
C LEU A 98 -3.40 17.06 19.17
N SER A 99 -4.24 17.38 20.15
CA SER A 99 -3.79 17.86 21.45
C SER A 99 -2.99 16.80 22.21
N PHE A 100 -3.45 15.55 22.18
CA PHE A 100 -2.74 14.40 22.73
C PHE A 100 -1.37 14.21 22.06
N LEU A 101 -1.33 14.15 20.71
CA LEU A 101 -0.07 13.97 19.96
C LEU A 101 0.96 15.06 20.28
N ARG A 102 0.53 16.33 20.39
CA ARG A 102 1.42 17.44 20.77
C ARG A 102 2.01 17.26 22.17
N ARG A 103 1.23 16.76 23.13
CA ARG A 103 1.72 16.49 24.49
C ARG A 103 2.73 15.34 24.49
N VAL A 104 2.45 14.26 23.76
CA VAL A 104 3.38 13.12 23.61
C VAL A 104 4.71 13.58 23.02
N VAL A 105 4.70 14.34 21.91
CA VAL A 105 5.92 14.87 21.29
C VAL A 105 6.71 15.72 22.27
N ARG A 106 6.04 16.63 22.99
CA ARG A 106 6.69 17.48 23.99
C ARG A 106 7.38 16.66 25.10
N ILE A 107 6.72 15.64 25.64
CA ILE A 107 7.32 14.77 26.67
C ILE A 107 8.53 14.04 26.09
N MET A 108 8.44 13.49 24.88
CA MET A 108 9.54 12.79 24.21
C MET A 108 10.76 13.71 23.98
N GLU A 109 10.54 15.00 23.74
CA GLU A 109 11.60 16.00 23.58
C GLU A 109 12.24 16.39 24.93
N GLU A 110 11.44 16.52 25.99
CA GLU A 110 11.87 16.85 27.35
C GLU A 110 12.60 15.68 28.05
N GLU A 111 12.14 14.43 27.85
CA GLU A 111 12.57 13.24 28.59
C GLU A 111 13.03 12.10 27.67
N LYS A 112 14.32 12.09 27.34
CA LYS A 112 14.89 11.12 26.38
C LYS A 112 15.10 9.72 26.94
N LYS A 113 15.24 9.56 28.26
CA LYS A 113 15.62 8.28 28.88
C LYS A 113 14.42 7.40 29.21
N ASP A 114 13.35 7.97 29.74
CA ASP A 114 12.16 7.22 30.14
C ASP A 114 10.89 8.10 30.15
N PRO A 115 10.34 8.45 28.97
CA PRO A 115 9.16 9.32 28.87
C PRO A 115 7.84 8.60 29.20
N TRP A 116 7.87 7.27 29.39
CA TRP A 116 6.68 6.43 29.31
C TRP A 116 5.74 6.59 30.50
N GLN A 117 6.27 6.89 31.69
CA GLN A 117 5.43 7.18 32.85
C GLN A 117 4.54 8.41 32.63
N ARG A 118 5.13 9.53 32.17
CA ARG A 118 4.38 10.75 31.87
C ARG A 118 3.43 10.60 30.68
N ILE A 119 3.78 9.78 29.68
CA ILE A 119 2.88 9.49 28.56
C ILE A 119 1.67 8.69 29.04
N ALA A 120 1.86 7.72 29.94
CA ALA A 120 0.76 6.92 30.49
C ALA A 120 -0.24 7.77 31.29
N GLU A 121 0.21 8.84 31.95
CA GLU A 121 -0.66 9.80 32.66
C GLU A 121 -1.57 10.63 31.72
N LEU A 122 -1.33 10.60 30.39
CA LEU A 122 -2.19 11.26 29.41
C LEU A 122 -3.38 10.39 28.94
N MET A 123 -3.39 9.12 29.31
CA MET A 123 -4.42 8.13 28.94
C MET A 123 -5.48 7.98 30.02
#